data_AF-A0A959GEY4-F1
#
_entry.id   AF-A0A959GEY4-F1
#
_cell.length_a   1.000
_cell.length_b   1.000
_cell.length_c   1.000
_cell.angle_alpha   90.00
_cell.angle_beta   90.00
_cell.angle_gamma   90.00
#
_symmetry.space_group_name_H-M   'P 1'
#
loop_
_entity.id
_entity.type
_entity.pdbx_description
1 polymer ?
#
loop_
_entity_poly.entity_id
_entity_poly.type
_entity_poly.pdbx_seq_one_letter_code
_entity_poly.pdbx_strand_id
1 'polypeptide(L)'
;SQNSLEFAPGPIAYYAAGITGAACVIVAGWTTANPTIYRAGLAVQAILPNSKTWKVTLIVGLVTTTAACFPALVMRLLDFVALYGLLLMPMGAIILIDFYLLPKLGLKSELAEKTGQKINWAAAGTWILTLAACLFLNFSFGVEIFFLGLPGWFVAVALYIGLSFLLQPSTQLKPDLS
;
A
#
# COMPACT_ATOMS: atom_id res chain seq x y z
N SER A 1 19.96 -14.99 22.73
CA SER A 1 19.78 -13.70 22.04
C SER A 1 20.77 -13.53 20.87
N GLN A 2 20.99 -14.56 20.03
CA GLN A 2 21.88 -14.47 18.86
C GLN A 2 21.18 -14.59 17.50
N ASN A 3 19.88 -14.94 17.46
CA ASN A 3 19.18 -15.23 16.20
C ASN A 3 18.65 -13.99 15.45
N SER A 4 18.78 -12.78 16.00
CA SER A 4 18.24 -11.57 15.36
C SER A 4 19.17 -10.98 14.30
N LEU A 5 20.49 -11.21 14.41
CA LEU A 5 21.46 -10.80 13.38
C LEU A 5 21.49 -11.79 12.19
N GLU A 6 20.91 -12.98 12.33
CA GLU A 6 20.86 -14.01 11.29
C GLU A 6 19.98 -13.59 10.10
N PHE A 7 18.98 -12.72 10.31
CA PHE A 7 18.08 -12.24 9.26
C PHE A 7 18.55 -10.96 8.56
N ALA A 8 19.66 -10.36 9.00
CA ALA A 8 20.16 -9.14 8.37
C ALA A 8 20.88 -9.48 7.05
N PRO A 9 20.52 -8.84 5.93
CA PRO A 9 21.07 -9.19 4.61
C PRO A 9 22.58 -8.93 4.51
N GLY A 10 23.12 -7.97 5.26
CA GLY A 10 24.55 -7.64 5.27
C GLY A 10 25.45 -8.78 5.78
N PRO A 11 25.25 -9.25 7.03
CA PRO A 11 25.96 -10.42 7.55
C PRO A 11 25.80 -11.67 6.67
N ILE A 12 24.58 -12.00 6.20
CA ILE A 12 24.34 -13.16 5.33
C ILE A 12 25.18 -13.06 4.04
N ALA A 13 25.17 -11.91 3.37
CA ALA A 13 25.93 -11.71 2.14
C ALA A 13 27.44 -11.74 2.37
N TYR A 14 27.91 -11.24 3.52
CA TYR A 14 29.32 -11.34 3.90
C TYR A 14 29.74 -12.79 4.15
N TYR A 15 28.92 -13.60 4.83
CA TYR A 15 29.20 -15.02 5.00
C TYR A 15 29.18 -15.80 3.68
N ALA A 16 28.32 -15.41 2.72
CA ALA A 16 28.21 -16.09 1.44
C ALA A 16 29.34 -15.75 0.45
N ALA A 17 29.72 -14.47 0.35
CA ALA A 17 30.62 -13.98 -0.70
C ALA A 17 31.69 -12.98 -0.19
N GLY A 18 31.92 -12.91 1.12
CA GLY A 18 32.91 -12.03 1.74
C GLY A 18 32.61 -10.55 1.50
N ILE A 19 33.68 -9.76 1.35
CA ILE A 19 33.61 -8.31 1.13
C ILE A 19 32.80 -7.97 -0.14
N THR A 20 32.91 -8.79 -1.18
CA THR A 20 32.15 -8.61 -2.44
C THR A 20 30.64 -8.72 -2.20
N GLY A 21 30.20 -9.67 -1.36
CA GLY A 21 28.79 -9.80 -0.97
C GLY A 21 28.29 -8.58 -0.20
N ALA A 22 29.07 -8.11 0.78
CA ALA A 22 28.72 -6.91 1.53
C ALA A 22 28.63 -5.65 0.64
N ALA A 23 29.60 -5.47 -0.27
CA ALA A 23 29.59 -4.36 -1.24
C ALA A 23 28.37 -4.42 -2.17
N CYS A 24 27.99 -5.62 -2.62
CA CYS A 24 26.81 -5.82 -3.46
C CYS A 24 25.51 -5.39 -2.73
N VAL A 25 25.34 -5.76 -1.46
CA VAL A 25 24.17 -5.36 -0.65
C VAL A 25 24.09 -3.84 -0.49
N ILE A 26 25.23 -3.17 -0.29
CA ILE A 26 25.29 -1.70 -0.19
C ILE A 26 24.84 -1.05 -1.50
N VAL A 27 25.36 -1.52 -2.63
CA VAL A 27 25.00 -0.98 -3.95
C VAL A 27 23.52 -1.23 -4.26
N ALA A 28 23.01 -2.43 -3.97
CA ALA A 28 21.59 -2.77 -4.15
C ALA A 28 20.66 -1.93 -3.27
N GLY A 29 21.06 -1.66 -2.02
CA GLY A 29 20.33 -0.77 -1.12
C GLY A 29 20.28 0.67 -1.63
N TRP A 30 21.40 1.20 -2.13
CA TRP A 30 21.50 2.55 -2.66
C TRP A 30 20.61 2.77 -3.90
N THR A 31 20.61 1.82 -4.85
CA THR A 31 19.81 1.91 -6.08
C THR A 31 18.32 1.82 -5.81
N THR A 32 17.90 1.10 -4.76
CA THR A 32 16.50 0.98 -4.35
C THR A 32 16.03 2.17 -3.51
N ALA A 33 16.89 2.72 -2.66
CA ALA A 33 16.55 3.84 -1.79
C ALA A 33 16.24 5.12 -2.57
N ASN A 34 16.99 5.42 -3.63
CA ASN A 34 16.84 6.66 -4.39
C ASN A 34 15.43 6.86 -4.98
N PRO A 35 14.86 5.94 -5.80
CA PRO A 35 13.50 6.09 -6.30
C PRO A 35 12.44 5.99 -5.20
N THR A 36 12.71 5.26 -4.11
CA THR A 36 11.76 5.11 -3.00
C THR A 36 11.58 6.42 -2.23
N ILE A 37 12.69 7.07 -1.86
CA ILE A 37 12.68 8.37 -1.16
C ILE A 37 12.10 9.46 -2.06
N TYR A 38 12.35 9.39 -3.38
CA TYR A 38 11.72 10.30 -4.34
C TYR A 38 10.19 10.14 -4.42
N ARG A 39 9.69 8.90 -4.54
CA ARG A 39 8.24 8.61 -4.55
C ARG A 39 7.55 9.03 -3.25
N ALA A 40 8.19 8.76 -2.11
CA ALA A 40 7.70 9.21 -0.81
C ALA A 40 7.66 10.74 -0.72
N GLY A 41 8.70 11.43 -1.24
CA GLY A 41 8.73 12.89 -1.30
C GLY A 41 7.60 13.49 -2.14
N LEU A 42 7.32 12.92 -3.32
CA LEU A 42 6.18 13.33 -4.16
C LEU A 42 4.83 13.08 -3.48
N ALA A 43 4.67 11.96 -2.77
CA ALA A 43 3.45 11.67 -2.03
C ALA A 43 3.19 12.69 -0.91
N VAL A 44 4.23 13.09 -0.17
CA VAL A 44 4.13 14.15 0.84
C VAL A 44 3.87 15.51 0.19
N GLN A 45 4.46 15.78 -0.97
CA GLN A 45 4.23 17.00 -1.73
C GLN A 45 2.78 17.12 -2.23
N ALA A 46 2.13 16.01 -2.58
CA ALA A 46 0.71 16.00 -2.94
C ALA A 46 -0.20 16.47 -1.78
N ILE A 47 0.23 16.27 -0.53
CA ILE A 47 -0.46 16.75 0.67
C ILE A 47 -0.05 18.21 1.01
N LEU A 48 1.22 18.56 0.78
CA LEU A 48 1.81 19.88 1.07
C LEU A 48 2.31 20.56 -0.22
N PRO A 49 1.41 21.08 -1.09
CA PRO A 49 1.73 21.49 -2.46
C PRO A 49 2.70 22.67 -2.58
N ASN A 50 2.80 23.52 -1.55
CA ASN A 50 3.66 24.71 -1.56
C ASN A 50 5.15 24.41 -1.29
N SER A 51 5.53 23.15 -1.06
CA SER A 51 6.90 22.77 -0.74
C SER A 51 7.71 22.34 -1.96
N LYS A 52 8.99 22.74 -2.03
CA LYS A 52 9.93 22.29 -3.08
C LYS A 52 10.26 20.81 -2.87
N THR A 53 10.20 20.00 -3.93
CA THR A 53 10.41 18.54 -3.89
C THR A 53 11.71 18.16 -3.18
N TRP A 54 12.84 18.84 -3.46
CA TRP A 54 14.13 18.53 -2.82
C TRP A 54 14.11 18.67 -1.29
N LYS A 55 13.36 19.64 -0.74
CA LYS A 55 13.24 19.85 0.71
C LYS A 55 12.46 18.70 1.34
N VAL A 56 11.36 18.31 0.71
CA VAL A 56 10.51 17.22 1.17
C VAL A 56 11.28 15.90 1.12
N THR A 57 11.98 15.62 0.03
CA THR A 57 12.85 14.44 -0.13
C THR A 57 13.93 14.38 0.94
N LEU A 58 14.57 15.51 1.27
CA LEU A 58 15.60 15.58 2.31
C LEU A 58 15.01 15.30 3.71
N ILE A 59 13.84 15.86 4.02
CA ILE A 59 13.13 15.59 5.29
C ILE A 59 12.75 14.12 5.39
N VAL A 60 12.17 13.54 4.34
CA VAL A 60 11.81 12.12 4.28
C VAL A 60 13.03 11.24 4.47
N GLY A 61 14.16 11.56 3.81
CA GLY A 61 15.42 10.85 3.98
C GLY A 61 15.97 10.92 5.40
N LEU A 62 15.93 12.10 6.04
CA LEU A 62 16.33 12.28 7.44
C LEU A 62 15.47 11.45 8.39
N VAL A 63 14.14 11.54 8.26
CA VAL A 63 13.20 10.75 9.08
C VAL A 63 13.44 9.26 8.90
N THR A 64 13.63 8.81 7.65
CA THR A 64 13.91 7.40 7.33
C THR A 64 15.23 6.95 7.94
N THR A 65 16.28 7.78 7.89
CA THR A 65 17.60 7.47 8.49
C THR A 65 17.49 7.37 10.01
N THR A 66 16.79 8.31 10.64
CA THR A 66 16.53 8.27 12.08
C THR A 66 15.75 7.02 12.46
N ALA A 67 14.69 6.65 11.72
CA ALA A 67 13.92 5.44 11.93
C ALA A 67 14.78 4.16 11.75
N ALA A 68 15.65 4.13 10.74
CA ALA A 68 16.55 3.01 10.47
C ALA A 68 17.57 2.76 11.60
N CYS A 69 17.95 3.79 12.35
CA CYS A 69 18.83 3.66 13.51
C CYS A 69 18.18 2.92 14.69
N PHE A 70 16.85 2.71 14.71
CA PHE A 70 16.17 1.99 15.77
C PHE A 70 16.09 0.48 15.47
N PRO A 71 16.79 -0.38 16.23
CA PRO A 71 16.79 -1.83 15.99
C PRO A 71 15.40 -2.46 16.12
N ALA A 72 14.53 -1.89 16.96
CA ALA A 72 13.16 -2.37 17.14
C ALA A 72 12.33 -2.34 15.84
N LEU A 73 12.60 -1.40 14.93
CA LEU A 73 11.93 -1.30 13.64
C LEU A 73 12.52 -2.28 12.62
N VAL A 74 13.85 -2.34 12.51
CA VAL A 74 14.54 -3.20 11.54
C VAL A 74 14.32 -4.69 11.83
N MET A 75 14.28 -5.07 13.12
CA MET A 75 14.06 -6.46 13.52
C MET A 75 12.62 -6.94 13.32
N ARG A 76 11.66 -6.02 13.11
CA ARG A 76 10.24 -6.33 12.85
C ARG A 76 9.79 -5.91 11.45
N LEU A 77 10.74 -5.79 10.53
CA LEU A 77 10.46 -5.32 9.18
C LEU A 77 9.46 -6.21 8.43
N LEU A 78 9.50 -7.53 8.64
CA LEU A 78 8.54 -8.46 8.02
C LEU A 78 7.11 -8.23 8.52
N ASP A 79 6.90 -8.10 9.83
CA ASP A 79 5.58 -7.81 10.41
C ASP A 79 5.03 -6.47 9.91
N PHE A 80 5.91 -5.46 9.84
CA PHE A 80 5.57 -4.14 9.33
C PHE A 80 5.17 -4.23 7.86
N VAL A 81 6.00 -4.85 7.01
CA VAL A 81 5.69 -5.01 5.57
C VAL A 81 4.41 -5.81 5.35
N ALA A 82 4.16 -6.86 6.14
CA ALA A 82 2.93 -7.64 6.08
C ALA A 82 1.70 -6.79 6.43
N LEU A 83 1.78 -5.99 7.50
CA LEU A 83 0.71 -5.07 7.89
C LEU A 83 0.44 -4.01 6.80
N TYR A 84 1.50 -3.40 6.25
CA TYR A 84 1.36 -2.44 5.15
C TYR A 84 0.78 -3.09 3.89
N GLY A 85 1.16 -4.33 3.59
CA GLY A 85 0.56 -5.12 2.51
C GLY A 85 -0.95 -5.30 2.73
N LEU A 86 -1.36 -5.67 3.94
CA LEU A 86 -2.77 -5.81 4.30
C LEU A 86 -3.56 -4.49 4.20
N LEU A 87 -2.95 -3.37 4.62
CA LEU A 87 -3.57 -2.04 4.56
C LEU A 87 -3.72 -1.52 3.12
N LEU A 88 -2.75 -1.81 2.25
CA LEU A 88 -2.73 -1.35 0.85
C LEU A 88 -3.53 -2.26 -0.09
N MET A 89 -3.70 -3.54 0.26
CA MET A 89 -4.41 -4.53 -0.54
C MET A 89 -5.82 -4.08 -0.98
N PRO A 90 -6.71 -3.58 -0.10
CA PRO A 90 -8.05 -3.18 -0.54
C PRO A 90 -8.00 -1.95 -1.46
N MET A 91 -7.04 -1.04 -1.26
CA MET A 91 -6.86 0.11 -2.14
C MET A 91 -6.48 -0.33 -3.57
N GLY A 92 -5.55 -1.29 -3.68
CA GLY A 92 -5.19 -1.87 -4.98
C GLY A 92 -6.37 -2.56 -5.67
N ALA A 93 -7.19 -3.31 -4.91
CA ALA A 93 -8.40 -3.95 -5.42
C ALA A 93 -9.42 -2.92 -5.91
N ILE A 94 -9.71 -1.88 -5.11
CA ILE A 94 -10.66 -0.82 -5.45
C ILE A 94 -10.24 -0.13 -6.75
N ILE A 95 -8.97 0.30 -6.88
CA ILE A 95 -8.48 1.00 -8.07
C ILE A 95 -8.59 0.10 -9.32
N LEU A 96 -8.22 -1.18 -9.20
CA LEU A 96 -8.30 -2.13 -10.31
C LEU A 96 -9.73 -2.33 -10.79
N ILE A 97 -10.66 -2.52 -9.85
CA ILE A 97 -12.08 -2.72 -10.16
C ILE A 97 -12.69 -1.43 -10.70
N ASP A 98 -12.34 -0.28 -10.15
CA ASP A 98 -12.84 1.02 -10.59
C ASP A 98 -12.48 1.30 -12.05
N PHE A 99 -11.21 1.15 -12.42
CA PHE A 99 -10.75 1.44 -13.78
C PHE A 99 -11.13 0.36 -14.80
N TYR A 100 -11.09 -0.93 -14.43
CA TYR A 100 -11.20 -2.01 -15.42
C TYR A 100 -12.58 -2.66 -15.46
N LEU A 101 -13.23 -2.85 -14.31
CA LEU A 101 -14.44 -3.66 -14.21
C LEU A 101 -15.72 -2.82 -14.15
N LEU A 102 -15.74 -1.71 -13.41
CA LEU A 102 -16.93 -0.85 -13.33
C LEU A 102 -17.41 -0.36 -14.71
N PRO A 103 -16.54 0.09 -15.65
CA PRO A 103 -17.00 0.51 -16.98
C PRO A 103 -17.64 -0.63 -17.78
N LYS A 104 -17.18 -1.87 -17.58
CA LYS A 104 -17.74 -3.06 -18.24
C LYS A 104 -19.09 -3.47 -17.66
N LEU A 105 -19.34 -3.13 -16.40
CA LEU A 105 -20.63 -3.33 -15.72
C LEU A 105 -21.62 -2.18 -15.97
N GLY A 106 -21.25 -1.18 -16.77
CA GLY A 106 -22.07 0.01 -17.04
C GLY A 106 -22.12 1.01 -15.89
N LEU A 107 -21.25 0.87 -14.88
CA LEU A 107 -21.10 1.79 -13.76
C LEU A 107 -20.07 2.87 -14.07
N LYS A 108 -20.21 4.06 -13.45
CA LYS A 108 -19.25 5.14 -13.65
C LYS A 108 -18.01 4.90 -12.79
N SER A 109 -16.87 4.75 -13.45
CA SER A 109 -15.54 4.88 -12.84
C SER A 109 -15.28 6.34 -12.44
N GLU A 110 -14.44 6.54 -11.42
CA GLU A 110 -14.06 7.83 -10.84
C GLU A 110 -15.27 8.62 -10.31
N LEU A 111 -16.12 7.95 -9.52
CA LEU A 111 -17.36 8.54 -9.01
C LEU A 111 -17.11 9.86 -8.26
N ALA A 112 -16.08 9.93 -7.42
CA ALA A 112 -15.74 11.12 -6.64
C ALA A 112 -15.35 12.31 -7.55
N GLU A 113 -14.51 12.07 -8.56
CA GLU A 113 -14.09 13.11 -9.51
C GLU A 113 -15.26 13.58 -10.38
N LYS A 114 -16.12 12.66 -10.85
CA LYS A 114 -17.27 12.98 -11.70
C LYS A 114 -18.46 13.60 -10.98
N THR A 115 -18.63 13.32 -9.68
CA THR A 115 -19.73 13.88 -8.86
C THR A 115 -19.29 15.09 -8.03
N GLY A 116 -18.00 15.48 -8.09
CA GLY A 116 -17.44 16.55 -7.28
C GLY A 116 -17.41 16.24 -5.78
N GLN A 117 -17.60 14.98 -5.40
CA GLN A 117 -17.53 14.54 -4.01
C GLN A 117 -16.07 14.40 -3.58
N LYS A 118 -15.74 14.90 -2.38
CA LYS A 118 -14.38 14.81 -1.84
C LYS A 118 -13.98 13.38 -1.45
N ILE A 119 -14.95 12.50 -1.19
CA ILE A 119 -14.72 11.13 -0.69
C ILE A 119 -15.69 10.17 -1.40
N ASN A 120 -15.16 9.08 -1.95
CA ASN A 120 -15.96 7.95 -2.42
C ASN A 120 -16.32 7.05 -1.22
N TRP A 121 -17.57 7.15 -0.76
CA TRP A 121 -18.08 6.36 0.37
C TRP A 121 -18.09 4.85 0.10
N ALA A 122 -18.23 4.41 -1.16
CA ALA A 122 -18.15 3.00 -1.52
C ALA A 122 -16.71 2.48 -1.32
N ALA A 123 -15.71 3.25 -1.73
CA ALA A 123 -14.30 2.93 -1.52
C ALA A 123 -13.92 2.94 -0.03
N ALA A 124 -14.33 3.97 0.70
CA ALA A 124 -14.06 4.08 2.14
C ALA A 124 -14.70 2.94 2.93
N GLY A 125 -15.96 2.62 2.64
CA GLY A 125 -16.69 1.49 3.26
C GLY A 125 -16.02 0.15 2.93
N THR A 126 -15.65 -0.08 1.68
CA THR A 126 -14.93 -1.29 1.26
C THR A 126 -13.62 -1.44 2.01
N TRP A 127 -12.82 -0.36 2.10
CA TRP A 127 -11.53 -0.41 2.77
C TRP A 127 -11.67 -0.78 4.25
N ILE A 128 -12.57 -0.11 4.98
CA ILE A 128 -12.81 -0.40 6.40
C ILE A 128 -13.36 -1.81 6.61
N LEU A 129 -14.38 -2.21 5.84
CA LEU A 129 -15.03 -3.52 5.99
C LEU A 129 -14.08 -4.66 5.64
N THR A 130 -13.24 -4.49 4.62
CA THR A 130 -12.24 -5.50 4.26
C THR A 130 -11.22 -5.68 5.38
N LEU A 131 -10.70 -4.57 5.94
CA LEU A 131 -9.76 -4.65 7.06
C LEU A 131 -10.39 -5.25 8.31
N ALA A 132 -11.65 -4.93 8.59
CA ALA A 132 -12.39 -5.54 9.69
C ALA A 132 -12.59 -7.05 9.48
N ALA A 133 -12.95 -7.48 8.26
CA ALA A 133 -13.07 -8.89 7.91
C ALA A 133 -11.73 -9.64 8.03
N CYS A 134 -10.65 -9.03 7.54
CA CYS A 134 -9.30 -9.56 7.71
C CYS A 134 -8.93 -9.68 9.20
N LEU A 135 -9.15 -8.64 9.99
CA LEU A 135 -8.88 -8.68 11.43
C LEU A 135 -9.69 -9.78 12.14
N PHE A 136 -10.96 -9.94 11.76
CA PHE A 136 -11.82 -11.01 12.26
C PHE A 136 -11.28 -12.40 11.90
N LEU A 137 -10.79 -12.60 10.68
CA LEU A 137 -10.17 -13.86 10.26
C LEU A 137 -8.87 -14.16 11.01
N ASN A 138 -8.04 -13.14 11.25
CA ASN A 138 -6.82 -13.27 12.03
C ASN A 138 -7.12 -13.71 13.46
N PHE A 139 -8.10 -13.10 14.14
CA PHE A 139 -8.48 -13.46 15.50
C PHE A 139 -9.22 -14.79 15.61
N SER A 140 -10.14 -15.10 14.68
CA SER A 140 -11.01 -16.27 14.79
C SER A 140 -10.34 -17.55 14.31
N PHE A 141 -9.51 -17.47 13.27
CA PHE A 141 -8.89 -18.63 12.63
C PHE A 141 -7.37 -18.67 12.81
N GLY A 142 -6.76 -17.67 13.45
CA GLY A 142 -5.31 -17.63 13.71
C GLY A 142 -4.46 -17.51 12.44
N VAL A 143 -5.04 -17.10 11.31
CA VAL A 143 -4.32 -17.01 10.03
C VAL A 143 -3.33 -15.84 10.09
N GLU A 144 -2.07 -16.06 9.72
CA GLU A 144 -1.06 -15.01 9.74
C GLU A 144 -1.35 -13.89 8.73
N ILE A 145 -1.02 -12.65 9.11
CA ILE A 145 -1.27 -11.42 8.34
C ILE A 145 -0.77 -11.55 6.88
N PHE A 146 0.35 -12.26 6.69
CA PHE A 146 0.92 -12.51 5.37
C PHE A 146 -0.03 -13.25 4.42
N PHE A 147 -0.79 -14.23 4.92
CA PHE A 147 -1.72 -15.02 4.12
C PHE A 147 -3.10 -14.36 3.95
N LEU A 148 -3.44 -13.38 4.78
CA LEU A 148 -4.72 -12.67 4.69
C LEU A 148 -4.84 -11.79 3.44
N GLY A 149 -3.72 -11.43 2.83
CA GLY A 149 -3.70 -10.60 1.62
C GLY A 149 -4.49 -11.20 0.45
N LEU A 150 -4.46 -12.53 0.29
CA LEU A 150 -5.20 -13.17 -0.81
C LEU A 150 -6.72 -13.23 -0.59
N PRO A 151 -7.24 -13.79 0.52
CA PRO A 151 -8.68 -13.82 0.79
C PRO A 151 -9.25 -12.42 0.96
N GLY A 152 -8.51 -11.51 1.59
CA GLY A 152 -8.91 -10.11 1.76
C GLY A 152 -9.11 -9.39 0.44
N TRP A 153 -8.32 -9.71 -0.60
CA TRP A 153 -8.47 -9.11 -1.92
C TRP A 153 -9.82 -9.47 -2.55
N PHE A 154 -10.23 -10.73 -2.48
CA PHE A 154 -11.54 -11.16 -3.01
C PHE A 154 -12.70 -10.51 -2.25
N VAL A 155 -12.57 -10.39 -0.92
CA VAL A 155 -13.55 -9.67 -0.08
C VAL A 155 -13.64 -8.20 -0.49
N ALA A 156 -12.51 -7.53 -0.71
CA ALA A 156 -12.48 -6.14 -1.17
C ALA A 156 -13.18 -5.97 -2.53
N VAL A 157 -12.91 -6.87 -3.48
CA VAL A 157 -13.55 -6.83 -4.80
C VAL A 157 -15.07 -6.99 -4.69
N ALA A 158 -15.53 -8.01 -3.96
CA ALA A 158 -16.96 -8.28 -3.80
C ALA A 158 -17.68 -7.11 -3.08
N LEU A 159 -17.07 -6.58 -2.02
CA LEU A 159 -17.60 -5.44 -1.27
C LEU A 159 -17.63 -4.17 -2.14
N TYR A 160 -16.58 -3.89 -2.90
CA TYR A 160 -16.53 -2.69 -3.74
C TYR A 160 -17.59 -2.71 -4.83
N ILE A 161 -17.75 -3.84 -5.51
CA ILE A 161 -18.79 -4.01 -6.53
C ILE A 161 -20.17 -3.84 -5.88
N GLY A 162 -20.44 -4.55 -4.79
CA GLY A 162 -21.73 -4.50 -4.09
C GLY A 162 -22.08 -3.09 -3.58
N LEU A 163 -21.14 -2.42 -2.91
CA LEU A 163 -21.33 -1.05 -2.42
C LEU A 163 -21.46 -0.05 -3.58
N SER A 164 -20.73 -0.24 -4.68
CA SER A 164 -20.86 0.63 -5.86
C SER A 164 -22.24 0.51 -6.50
N PHE A 165 -22.81 -0.70 -6.56
CA PHE A 165 -24.20 -0.88 -7.02
C PHE A 165 -25.23 -0.26 -6.09
N LEU A 166 -25.01 -0.29 -4.77
CA LEU A 166 -25.94 0.27 -3.78
C LEU A 166 -25.88 1.80 -3.71
N LEU A 167 -24.68 2.37 -3.84
CA LEU A 167 -24.43 3.80 -3.64
C LEU A 167 -24.47 4.62 -4.93
N GLN A 168 -24.30 3.99 -6.10
CA GLN A 168 -24.51 4.68 -7.38
C GLN A 168 -26.01 4.64 -7.73
N PRO A 169 -26.71 5.80 -7.77
CA PRO A 169 -28.06 5.83 -8.30
C PRO A 169 -28.05 5.34 -9.76
N SER A 170 -28.94 4.42 -10.14
CA SER A 170 -29.12 3.95 -11.52
C SER A 170 -29.50 5.06 -12.52
N THR A 171 -29.71 6.28 -12.04
CA THR A 171 -30.06 7.43 -12.85
C THR A 171 -28.79 8.14 -13.31
N GLN A 172 -28.52 7.99 -14.61
CA GLN A 172 -27.74 8.84 -15.53
C GLN A 172 -26.92 7.94 -16.50
N LEU A 173 -27.58 6.90 -17.03
CA LEU A 173 -27.37 6.39 -18.39
C LEU A 173 -27.81 7.48 -19.38
N LYS A 174 -27.05 8.57 -19.46
CA LYS A 174 -27.10 9.43 -20.63
C LYS A 174 -25.80 9.16 -21.39
N PRO A 175 -25.87 8.48 -22.55
CA PRO A 175 -24.74 8.51 -23.46
C PRO A 175 -24.60 9.97 -23.88
N ASP A 176 -23.50 10.61 -23.54
CA ASP A 176 -23.16 11.91 -24.09
C ASP A 176 -22.85 11.69 -25.58
N LEU A 177 -23.91 11.73 -26.38
CA LEU A 177 -23.86 11.99 -27.81
C LEU A 177 -23.87 13.51 -27.99
N SER A 178 -22.70 14.09 -28.25
CA SER A 178 -22.48 15.22 -29.16
C SER A 178 -20.99 15.52 -29.26
#